data_AF-A0A2M8FKB9-F1
#
_entry.id   AF-A0A2M8FKB9-F1
#
_cell.length_a   1.000
_cell.length_b   1.000
_cell.length_c   1.000
_cell.angle_alpha   90.00
_cell.angle_beta   90.00
_cell.angle_gamma   90.00
#
_symmetry.space_group_name_H-M   'P 1'
#
loop_
_entity.id
_entity.type
_entity.pdbx_description
1 polymer ?
#
loop_
_entity_poly.entity_id
_entity_poly.type
_entity_poly.pdbx_seq_one_letter_code
_entity_poly.pdbx_strand_id
1 'polypeptide(L)'
;MTNNLIETFSNQKNIPEVIGEYYFNFTKNCEDGAFQLRYDGDENGFFTITLYNRGVDIPDNLEDPIMLSEIEECINAIFEMEDQNCYQNVKLLMNEPYFFENDKEPKFLSAVFKYDRYFENGESLNEVSFLFLRSDHGFFNKVRFSVSTDASEEVLEKMEAFLIDWLNYISVIGAPVN
;
A
#
# COMPACT_ATOMS: atom_id res chain seq x y z
N MET A 1 1.53 24.77 9.81
CA MET A 1 2.76 24.02 10.08
C MET A 1 2.60 22.71 9.34
N THR A 2 3.32 22.52 8.24
CA THR A 2 3.19 21.34 7.38
C THR A 2 3.84 20.18 8.12
N ASN A 3 3.02 19.25 8.64
CA ASN A 3 3.51 18.00 9.21
C ASN A 3 4.32 17.28 8.14
N ASN A 4 5.62 17.17 8.35
CA ASN A 4 6.51 16.71 7.30
C ASN A 4 6.70 15.20 7.38
N LEU A 5 5.59 14.47 7.23
CA LEU A 5 5.56 13.01 7.25
C LEU A 5 6.63 12.45 6.29
N ILE A 6 6.70 13.00 5.08
CA ILE A 6 7.71 12.64 4.07
C ILE A 6 9.14 12.96 4.54
N GLU A 7 9.44 14.12 5.15
CA GLU A 7 10.78 14.36 5.74
C GLU A 7 11.09 13.38 6.87
N THR A 8 10.11 13.03 7.71
CA THR A 8 10.32 12.06 8.79
C THR A 8 10.73 10.70 8.24
N PHE A 9 10.10 10.28 7.14
CA PHE A 9 10.44 9.06 6.41
C PHE A 9 11.73 9.16 5.59
N SER A 10 12.07 10.35 5.10
CA SER A 10 13.34 10.61 4.40
C SER A 10 14.54 10.37 5.31
N ASN A 11 14.35 10.49 6.63
CA ASN A 11 15.32 10.05 7.62
C ASN A 11 15.13 8.57 7.95
N GLN A 12 15.82 7.70 7.20
CA GLN A 12 15.73 6.23 7.30
C GLN A 12 15.83 5.65 8.72
N LYS A 13 16.43 6.37 9.67
CA LYS A 13 16.50 5.95 11.09
C LYS A 13 15.14 5.79 11.76
N ASN A 14 14.10 6.42 11.22
CA ASN A 14 12.76 6.35 11.79
C ASN A 14 11.95 5.18 11.24
N ILE A 15 12.38 4.55 10.14
CA ILE A 15 11.65 3.47 9.48
C ILE A 15 11.82 2.18 10.30
N PRO A 16 10.74 1.47 10.66
CA PRO A 16 10.84 0.21 11.38
C PRO A 16 11.56 -0.81 10.51
N GLU A 17 12.59 -1.45 11.04
CA GLU A 17 13.29 -2.54 10.35
C GLU A 17 12.37 -3.77 10.15
N VAL A 18 11.35 -3.91 11.00
CA VAL A 18 10.38 -5.01 10.99
C VAL A 18 8.98 -4.47 11.29
N ILE A 19 7.97 -4.97 10.57
CA ILE A 19 6.54 -4.78 10.83
C ILE A 19 5.86 -6.14 10.67
N GLY A 20 5.15 -6.63 11.70
CA GLY A 20 4.71 -8.02 11.74
C GLY A 20 5.90 -8.98 11.55
N GLU A 21 5.84 -9.81 10.51
CA GLU A 21 6.91 -10.73 10.10
C GLU A 21 7.69 -10.27 8.85
N TYR A 22 7.47 -9.03 8.40
CA TYR A 22 8.07 -8.51 7.18
C TYR A 22 9.25 -7.58 7.50
N TYR A 23 10.33 -7.74 6.73
CA TYR A 23 11.58 -7.01 6.91
C TYR A 23 11.70 -5.87 5.92
N PHE A 24 12.16 -4.73 6.40
CA PHE A 24 12.45 -3.58 5.56
C PHE A 24 13.50 -3.93 4.50
N ASN A 25 13.21 -3.61 3.24
CA ASN A 25 14.14 -3.80 2.13
C ASN A 25 14.70 -2.46 1.64
N PHE A 26 13.84 -1.57 1.13
CA PHE A 26 14.31 -0.33 0.53
C PHE A 26 13.34 0.84 0.67
N THR A 27 13.88 2.04 0.42
CA THR A 27 13.13 3.27 0.18
C THR A 27 13.44 3.85 -1.20
N LYS A 28 12.48 4.56 -1.78
CA LYS A 28 12.65 5.29 -3.04
C LYS A 28 11.93 6.64 -2.97
N ASN A 29 12.65 7.71 -3.26
CA ASN A 29 12.06 9.00 -3.58
C ASN A 29 11.69 9.01 -5.07
N CYS A 30 10.42 9.19 -5.39
CA CYS A 30 9.93 9.28 -6.76
C CYS A 30 10.03 10.74 -7.27
N GLU A 31 10.11 10.90 -8.59
CA GLU A 31 10.28 12.21 -9.23
C GLU A 31 9.08 13.14 -9.03
N ASP A 32 7.90 12.56 -8.81
CA ASP A 32 6.64 13.25 -8.51
C ASP A 32 6.51 13.67 -7.04
N GLY A 33 7.52 13.41 -6.22
CA GLY A 33 7.50 13.72 -4.78
C GLY A 33 6.87 12.62 -3.92
N ALA A 34 6.45 11.49 -4.49
CA ALA A 34 6.02 10.34 -3.71
C ALA A 34 7.21 9.67 -2.99
N PHE A 35 6.95 9.15 -1.80
CA PHE A 35 7.90 8.36 -1.03
C PHE A 35 7.45 6.91 -0.94
N GLN A 36 8.29 5.98 -1.36
CA GLN A 36 7.98 4.56 -1.37
C GLN A 36 8.85 3.79 -0.38
N LEU A 37 8.24 2.84 0.33
CA LEU A 37 8.90 1.84 1.16
C LEU A 37 8.55 0.44 0.66
N ARG A 38 9.45 -0.51 0.87
CA ARG A 38 9.19 -1.92 0.63
C ARG A 38 9.58 -2.76 1.83
N TYR A 39 8.69 -3.69 2.18
CA TYR A 39 8.92 -4.75 3.14
C TYR A 39 8.75 -6.11 2.47
N ASP A 40 9.71 -7.00 2.63
CA ASP A 40 9.65 -8.37 2.10
C ASP A 40 9.42 -9.37 3.23
N GLY A 41 8.62 -10.38 2.97
CA GLY A 41 8.36 -11.50 3.86
C GLY A 41 8.80 -12.81 3.24
N ASP A 42 8.52 -13.89 3.95
CA ASP A 42 8.72 -15.24 3.44
C ASP A 42 7.68 -15.59 2.34
N GLU A 43 7.89 -16.70 1.63
CA GLU A 43 6.94 -17.26 0.64
C GLU A 43 6.53 -16.32 -0.52
N ASN A 44 7.42 -15.39 -0.91
CA ASN A 44 7.20 -14.40 -1.97
C ASN A 44 6.10 -13.36 -1.68
N GLY A 45 5.72 -13.17 -0.41
CA GLY A 45 4.86 -12.07 0.00
C GLY A 45 5.67 -10.78 0.19
N PHE A 46 5.18 -9.64 -0.32
CA PHE A 46 5.80 -8.34 -0.04
C PHE A 46 4.79 -7.20 0.03
N PHE A 47 5.11 -6.20 0.83
CA PHE A 47 4.40 -4.93 0.94
C PHE A 47 5.17 -3.82 0.25
N THR A 48 4.44 -3.01 -0.50
CA THR A 48 4.91 -1.72 -1.01
C THR A 48 4.01 -0.62 -0.49
N ILE A 49 4.59 0.32 0.26
CA ILE A 49 3.88 1.46 0.82
C ILE A 49 4.29 2.69 0.03
N THR A 50 3.34 3.51 -0.38
CA THR A 50 3.60 4.77 -1.09
C THR A 50 2.86 5.90 -0.38
N LEU A 51 3.61 6.90 0.07
CA LEU A 51 3.13 8.10 0.75
C LEU A 51 3.29 9.30 -0.18
N TYR A 52 2.22 10.06 -0.40
CA TYR A 52 2.24 11.18 -1.36
C TYR A 52 1.12 12.18 -1.09
N ASN A 53 1.31 13.42 -1.57
CA ASN A 53 0.29 14.46 -1.60
C ASN A 53 0.35 15.13 -2.99
N ARG A 54 -0.81 15.36 -3.61
CA ARG A 54 -0.92 15.91 -4.96
C ARG A 54 -1.09 17.45 -5.00
N GLY A 55 -0.61 18.14 -3.97
CA GLY A 55 -0.82 19.57 -3.77
C GLY A 55 -2.25 19.94 -3.35
N VAL A 56 -3.01 18.99 -2.78
CA VAL A 56 -4.40 19.19 -2.35
C VAL A 56 -4.56 18.90 -0.86
N ASP A 57 -5.62 19.42 -0.26
CA ASP A 57 -6.02 19.06 1.11
C ASP A 57 -6.70 17.69 1.08
N ILE A 58 -6.12 16.70 1.75
CA ILE A 58 -6.57 15.31 1.71
C ILE A 58 -7.38 15.01 2.98
N PRO A 59 -8.67 14.65 2.86
CA PRO A 59 -9.55 14.45 4.00
C PRO A 59 -9.43 13.04 4.59
N ASP A 60 -9.51 12.94 5.92
CA ASP A 60 -9.53 11.67 6.68
C ASP A 60 -10.86 10.90 6.62
N ASN A 61 -11.71 11.21 5.63
CA ASN A 61 -12.98 10.54 5.38
C ASN A 61 -12.89 9.71 4.10
N LEU A 62 -13.03 8.38 4.23
CA LEU A 62 -12.96 7.45 3.09
C LEU A 62 -14.07 7.65 2.06
N GLU A 63 -15.21 8.25 2.45
CA GLU A 63 -16.32 8.54 1.54
C GLU A 63 -16.16 9.87 0.79
N ASP A 64 -15.10 10.63 1.07
CA ASP A 64 -14.88 11.91 0.41
C ASP A 64 -14.56 11.73 -1.08
N PRO A 65 -15.08 12.59 -1.98
CA PRO A 65 -14.79 12.52 -3.42
C PRO A 65 -13.29 12.49 -3.77
N ILE A 66 -12.43 13.13 -2.99
CA ILE A 66 -10.98 13.10 -3.21
C ILE A 66 -10.44 11.69 -3.00
N MET A 67 -10.88 11.02 -1.92
CA MET A 67 -10.47 9.64 -1.60
C MET A 67 -11.01 8.65 -2.63
N LEU A 68 -12.28 8.81 -3.03
CA LEU A 68 -12.92 7.95 -4.04
C LEU A 68 -12.29 8.10 -5.43
N SER A 69 -11.96 9.33 -5.83
CA SER A 69 -11.24 9.58 -7.08
C SER A 69 -9.84 8.94 -7.04
N GLU A 70 -9.13 9.06 -5.92
CA GLU A 70 -7.76 8.52 -5.81
C GLU A 70 -7.74 6.99 -5.86
N ILE A 71 -8.70 6.29 -5.24
CA ILE A 71 -8.76 4.82 -5.37
C ILE A 71 -9.05 4.39 -6.81
N GLU A 72 -9.94 5.10 -7.52
CA GLU A 72 -10.22 4.82 -8.93
C GLU A 72 -8.97 4.99 -9.80
N GLU A 73 -8.21 6.05 -9.57
CA GLU A 73 -6.93 6.27 -10.26
C GLU A 73 -5.91 5.19 -9.93
N CYS A 74 -5.81 4.77 -8.67
CA CYS A 74 -4.94 3.67 -8.28
C CYS A 74 -5.33 2.35 -8.95
N ILE A 75 -6.63 2.07 -9.10
CA ILE A 75 -7.13 0.90 -9.82
C ILE A 75 -6.78 0.99 -11.31
N ASN A 76 -7.03 2.14 -11.94
CA ASN A 76 -6.72 2.36 -13.35
C ASN A 76 -5.22 2.20 -13.63
N ALA A 77 -4.36 2.69 -12.74
CA ALA A 77 -2.92 2.51 -12.87
C ALA A 77 -2.50 1.03 -12.90
N ILE A 78 -3.20 0.13 -12.22
CA ILE A 78 -2.91 -1.32 -12.31
C ILE A 78 -3.28 -1.89 -13.69
N PHE A 79 -4.37 -1.41 -14.29
CA PHE A 79 -4.73 -1.79 -15.67
C PHE A 79 -3.76 -1.19 -16.69
N GLU A 80 -3.32 0.06 -16.52
CA GLU A 80 -2.32 0.68 -17.40
C GLU A 80 -0.98 -0.08 -17.40
N MET A 81 -0.63 -0.74 -16.30
CA MET A 81 0.55 -1.61 -16.23
C MET A 81 0.43 -2.86 -17.12
N GLU A 82 -0.79 -3.29 -17.46
CA GLU A 82 -1.01 -4.31 -18.50
C GLU A 82 -0.70 -3.77 -19.89
N ASP A 83 -1.19 -2.56 -20.21
CA ASP A 83 -0.91 -1.89 -21.48
C ASP A 83 0.59 -1.61 -21.68
N GLN A 84 1.31 -1.40 -20.58
CA GLN A 84 2.78 -1.24 -20.56
C GLN A 84 3.56 -2.55 -20.60
N ASN A 85 2.89 -3.71 -20.68
CA ASN A 85 3.46 -5.06 -20.64
C ASN A 85 4.23 -5.38 -19.35
N CYS A 86 3.95 -4.68 -18.25
CA CYS A 86 4.48 -5.01 -16.93
C CYS A 86 3.69 -6.16 -16.29
N TYR A 87 2.38 -6.20 -16.55
CA TYR A 87 1.46 -7.27 -16.13
C TYR A 87 0.74 -7.86 -17.34
N GLN A 88 0.17 -9.05 -17.19
CA GLN A 88 -0.79 -9.62 -18.14
C GLN A 88 -1.97 -10.27 -17.41
N ASN A 89 -3.09 -10.41 -18.13
CA ASN A 89 -4.32 -11.02 -17.66
C ASN A 89 -4.84 -10.35 -16.37
N VAL A 90 -4.76 -9.02 -16.30
CA VAL A 90 -5.16 -8.28 -15.11
C VAL A 90 -6.66 -8.43 -14.88
N LYS A 91 -7.04 -8.87 -13.68
CA LYS A 91 -8.43 -9.03 -13.26
C LYS A 91 -8.65 -8.37 -11.91
N LEU A 92 -9.61 -7.47 -11.85
CA LEU A 92 -10.18 -6.97 -10.59
C LEU A 92 -11.11 -8.03 -10.02
N LEU A 93 -10.78 -8.54 -8.84
CA LEU A 93 -11.55 -9.55 -8.12
C LEU A 93 -12.53 -8.91 -7.12
N MET A 94 -12.14 -7.80 -6.50
CA MET A 94 -12.92 -7.10 -5.48
C MET A 94 -12.57 -5.61 -5.49
N ASN A 95 -13.55 -4.75 -5.24
CA ASN A 95 -13.37 -3.31 -5.01
C ASN A 95 -14.39 -2.86 -3.95
N GLU A 96 -14.01 -3.00 -2.68
CA GLU A 96 -14.88 -2.77 -1.54
C GLU A 96 -14.08 -2.14 -0.39
N PRO A 97 -14.71 -1.38 0.52
CA PRO A 97 -14.03 -0.94 1.74
C PRO A 97 -13.53 -2.13 2.57
N TYR A 98 -12.34 -2.01 3.15
CA TYR A 98 -11.75 -3.07 3.98
C TYR A 98 -11.99 -2.82 5.47
N PHE A 99 -12.41 -3.88 6.16
CA PHE A 99 -12.68 -3.92 7.60
C PHE A 99 -11.69 -4.90 8.24
N PHE A 100 -11.07 -4.48 9.34
CA PHE A 100 -10.43 -5.44 10.24
C PHE A 100 -11.49 -6.29 10.94
N GLU A 101 -11.15 -7.52 11.33
CA GLU A 101 -12.11 -8.51 11.85
C GLU A 101 -12.99 -7.98 13.00
N ASN A 102 -12.45 -7.09 13.82
CA ASN A 102 -13.11 -6.56 15.01
C ASN A 102 -13.64 -5.12 14.88
N ASP A 103 -13.49 -4.50 13.70
CA ASP A 103 -13.86 -3.11 13.48
C ASP A 103 -15.25 -2.96 12.84
N LYS A 104 -15.98 -1.92 13.27
CA LYS A 104 -17.30 -1.59 12.73
C LYS A 104 -17.24 -0.63 11.54
N GLU A 105 -16.15 0.09 11.41
CA GLU A 105 -15.93 1.11 10.39
C GLU A 105 -14.78 0.69 9.50
N PRO A 106 -14.85 0.93 8.18
CA PRO A 106 -13.77 0.58 7.28
C PRO A 106 -12.52 1.39 7.61
N LYS A 107 -11.35 0.77 7.48
CA LYS A 107 -10.05 1.42 7.70
C LYS A 107 -9.35 1.84 6.41
N PHE A 108 -9.76 1.26 5.29
CA PHE A 108 -9.22 1.54 3.97
C PHE A 108 -10.30 1.44 2.91
N LEU A 109 -10.17 2.21 1.84
CA LEU A 109 -10.69 1.82 0.53
C LEU A 109 -9.78 0.71 0.00
N SER A 110 -10.34 -0.33 -0.65
CA SER A 110 -9.52 -1.45 -1.09
C SER A 110 -9.94 -2.04 -2.43
N ALA A 111 -8.97 -2.64 -3.11
CA ALA A 111 -9.20 -3.41 -4.32
C ALA A 111 -8.27 -4.62 -4.35
N VAL A 112 -8.74 -5.73 -4.92
CA VAL A 112 -7.97 -6.98 -5.04
C VAL A 112 -7.85 -7.35 -6.51
N PHE A 113 -6.63 -7.66 -6.92
CA PHE A 113 -6.29 -7.98 -8.29
C PHE A 113 -5.65 -9.36 -8.38
N LYS A 114 -5.79 -9.97 -9.55
CA LYS A 114 -5.01 -11.12 -9.99
C LYS A 114 -4.37 -10.80 -11.33
N TYR A 115 -3.08 -11.11 -11.50
CA TYR A 115 -2.36 -10.89 -12.75
C TYR A 115 -1.12 -11.78 -12.86
N ASP A 116 -0.57 -11.89 -14.07
CA ASP A 116 0.73 -12.49 -14.35
C ASP A 116 1.79 -11.39 -14.40
N ARG A 117 2.77 -11.45 -13.50
CA ARG A 117 3.91 -10.54 -13.48
C ARG A 117 5.07 -11.13 -14.27
N TYR A 118 5.56 -10.40 -15.25
CA TYR A 118 6.72 -10.79 -16.04
C TYR A 118 8.00 -10.17 -15.51
N PHE A 119 9.04 -10.99 -15.40
CA PHE A 119 10.38 -10.56 -15.07
C PHE A 119 11.22 -10.44 -16.35
N GLU A 120 12.28 -9.62 -16.29
CA GLU A 120 13.18 -9.40 -17.44
C GLU A 120 13.84 -10.68 -17.95
N ASN A 121 13.95 -11.71 -17.10
CA ASN A 121 14.48 -13.03 -17.46
C ASN A 121 13.48 -13.90 -18.25
N GLY A 122 12.25 -13.42 -18.49
CA GLY A 122 11.19 -14.12 -19.21
C GLY A 122 10.34 -15.05 -18.33
N GLU A 123 10.61 -15.14 -17.03
CA GLU A 123 9.76 -15.87 -16.08
C GLU A 123 8.50 -15.07 -15.77
N SER A 124 7.43 -15.79 -15.44
CA SER A 124 6.15 -15.22 -15.01
C SER A 124 5.73 -15.77 -13.66
N LEU A 125 5.26 -14.90 -12.77
CA LEU A 125 4.66 -15.27 -11.49
C LEU A 125 3.19 -14.84 -11.47
N ASN A 126 2.30 -15.77 -11.16
CA ASN A 126 0.90 -15.45 -10.94
C ASN A 126 0.75 -14.86 -9.53
N GLU A 127 0.33 -13.61 -9.44
CA GLU A 127 0.22 -12.87 -8.18
C GLU A 127 -1.25 -12.54 -7.89
N VAL A 128 -1.60 -12.58 -6.60
CA VAL A 128 -2.73 -11.82 -6.05
C VAL A 128 -2.17 -10.56 -5.39
N SER A 129 -2.78 -9.42 -5.67
CA SER A 129 -2.39 -8.14 -5.10
C SER A 129 -3.55 -7.43 -4.44
N PHE A 130 -3.36 -7.04 -3.18
CA PHE A 130 -4.31 -6.26 -2.40
C PHE A 130 -3.83 -4.83 -2.35
N LEU A 131 -4.67 -3.90 -2.78
CA LEU A 131 -4.47 -2.47 -2.69
C LEU A 131 -5.31 -1.94 -1.54
N PHE A 132 -4.68 -1.20 -0.64
CA PHE A 132 -5.32 -0.49 0.46
C PHE A 132 -4.97 1.00 0.36
N LEU A 133 -5.98 1.85 0.46
CA LEU A 133 -5.82 3.30 0.44
C LEU A 133 -6.55 3.93 1.61
N ARG A 134 -5.85 4.83 2.30
CA ARG A 134 -6.43 5.75 3.28
C ARG A 134 -5.67 7.07 3.21
N SER A 135 -6.13 8.06 3.96
CA SER A 135 -5.32 9.24 4.23
C SER A 135 -4.81 9.20 5.66
N ASP A 136 -3.65 9.82 5.86
CA ASP A 136 -3.08 10.07 7.17
C ASP A 136 -2.40 11.44 7.13
N HIS A 137 -2.91 12.38 7.94
CA HIS A 137 -2.29 13.71 8.15
C HIS A 137 -2.08 14.53 6.87
N GLY A 138 -3.06 14.48 5.95
CA GLY A 138 -2.99 15.21 4.70
C GLY A 138 -2.12 14.53 3.64
N PHE A 139 -1.81 13.25 3.77
CA PHE A 139 -1.15 12.45 2.74
C PHE A 139 -2.01 11.24 2.39
N PHE A 140 -1.96 10.79 1.14
CA PHE A 140 -2.43 9.46 0.77
C PHE A 140 -1.42 8.42 1.27
N ASN A 141 -1.92 7.39 1.91
CA ASN A 141 -1.19 6.21 2.36
C ASN A 141 -1.68 5.00 1.59
N LYS A 142 -0.96 4.69 0.51
CA LYS A 142 -1.26 3.57 -0.38
C LYS A 142 -0.39 2.37 -0.01
N VAL A 143 -1.01 1.31 0.46
CA VAL A 143 -0.34 0.05 0.80
C VAL A 143 -0.74 -1.00 -0.24
N ARG A 144 0.25 -1.63 -0.88
CA ARG A 144 0.04 -2.79 -1.76
C ARG A 144 0.68 -4.01 -1.14
N PHE A 145 -0.11 -5.05 -0.88
CA PHE A 145 0.39 -6.37 -0.59
C PHE A 145 0.35 -7.20 -1.87
N SER A 146 1.42 -7.91 -2.22
CA SER A 146 1.44 -8.82 -3.37
C SER A 146 2.07 -10.14 -2.97
N VAL A 147 1.47 -11.23 -3.41
CA VAL A 147 1.87 -12.59 -3.06
C VAL A 147 1.58 -13.54 -4.21
N SER A 148 2.38 -14.59 -4.34
CA SER A 148 2.11 -15.70 -5.27
C SER A 148 0.75 -16.34 -4.98
N THR A 149 0.03 -16.78 -6.01
CA THR A 149 -1.21 -17.55 -5.82
C THR A 149 -1.01 -18.94 -5.22
N ASP A 150 0.23 -19.42 -5.21
CA ASP A 150 0.60 -20.71 -4.63
C ASP A 150 1.03 -20.58 -3.15
N ALA A 151 1.00 -19.37 -2.59
CA ALA A 151 1.33 -19.13 -1.18
C ALA A 151 0.27 -19.73 -0.25
N SER A 152 0.68 -20.02 0.99
CA SER A 152 -0.21 -20.53 2.03
C SER A 152 -1.26 -19.49 2.46
N GLU A 153 -2.42 -19.94 2.94
CA GLU A 153 -3.46 -19.04 3.48
C GLU A 153 -2.96 -18.25 4.72
N GLU A 154 -1.99 -18.80 5.47
CA GLU A 154 -1.34 -18.13 6.60
C GLU A 154 -0.72 -16.79 6.20
N VAL A 155 -0.26 -16.65 4.95
CA VAL A 155 0.31 -15.40 4.43
C VAL A 155 -0.74 -14.28 4.38
N LEU A 156 -2.02 -14.61 4.15
CA LEU A 156 -3.12 -13.65 4.17
C LEU A 156 -3.47 -13.22 5.60
N GLU A 157 -3.36 -14.11 6.59
CA GLU A 157 -3.56 -13.75 8.00
C GLU A 157 -2.47 -12.78 8.48
N LYS A 158 -1.22 -13.01 8.06
CA LYS A 158 -0.08 -12.12 8.34
C LYS A 158 -0.24 -10.73 7.73
N MET A 159 -1.05 -10.59 6.67
CA MET A 159 -1.30 -9.30 6.03
C MET A 159 -2.05 -8.35 6.97
N GLU A 160 -3.08 -8.83 7.65
CA GLU A 160 -3.87 -8.02 8.59
C GLU A 160 -3.02 -7.52 9.75
N ALA A 161 -2.18 -8.41 10.33
CA ALA A 161 -1.23 -8.04 11.38
C ALA A 161 -0.26 -6.94 10.93
N PHE A 162 0.28 -7.04 9.70
CA PHE A 162 1.15 -6.01 9.14
C PHE A 162 0.43 -4.66 9.04
N LEU A 163 -0.81 -4.64 8.53
CA LEU A 163 -1.58 -3.41 8.38
C LEU A 163 -1.86 -2.75 9.74
N ILE A 164 -2.21 -3.53 10.76
CA ILE A 164 -2.44 -3.02 12.13
C ILE A 164 -1.16 -2.37 12.67
N ASP A 165 -0.01 -3.05 12.58
CA ASP A 165 1.26 -2.53 13.07
C ASP A 165 1.71 -1.28 12.30
N TRP A 166 1.53 -1.26 10.98
CA TRP A 166 1.80 -0.09 10.15
C TRP A 166 0.94 1.12 10.56
N LEU A 167 -0.36 0.91 10.80
CA LEU A 167 -1.26 1.97 11.25
C LEU A 167 -0.90 2.51 12.63
N ASN A 168 -0.52 1.63 13.55
CA ASN A 168 -0.04 2.03 14.87
C ASN A 168 1.19 2.93 14.73
N TYR A 169 2.13 2.55 13.87
CA TYR A 169 3.34 3.31 13.63
C TYR A 169 3.08 4.67 12.96
N ILE A 170 2.27 4.73 11.90
CA ILE A 170 2.02 6.00 11.18
C ILE A 170 1.26 7.00 12.05
N SER A 171 0.36 6.54 12.92
CA SER A 171 -0.38 7.40 13.85
C SER A 171 0.53 8.05 14.91
N VAL A 172 1.56 7.33 15.37
CA VAL A 172 2.54 7.86 16.34
C VAL A 172 3.40 8.95 15.72
N ILE A 173 3.80 8.78 14.47
CA ILE A 173 4.74 9.70 13.80
C ILE A 173 4.03 10.90 13.17
N GLY A 174 2.79 10.73 12.74
CA GLY A 174 1.99 11.84 12.22
C GLY A 174 1.35 12.71 13.29
N ALA A 175 1.40 12.29 14.56
CA ALA A 175 0.89 13.09 15.67
C ALA A 175 1.64 14.44 15.76
N PRO A 176 0.95 15.58 15.87
CA PRO A 176 1.59 16.87 16.07
C PRO A 176 2.41 16.83 17.37
N VAL A 177 3.68 17.25 17.30
CA VAL A 177 4.51 17.45 18.49
C VAL A 177 3.90 18.60 19.29
N ASN A 178 3.34 18.29 20.46
CA ASN A 178 2.78 19.28 21.40
C ASN A 178 3.87 20.17 21.99
#